data_AF-B0XY24-F1
#
_entry.id   AF-B0XY24-F1
#
_cell.length_a   1.000
_cell.length_b   1.000
_cell.length_c   1.000
_cell.angle_alpha   90.00
_cell.angle_beta   90.00
_cell.angle_gamma   90.00
#
_symmetry.space_group_name_H-M   'P 1'
#
loop_
_entity.id
_entity.type
_entity.pdbx_description
1 polymer ?
#
loop_
_entity_poly.entity_id
_entity_poly.type
_entity_poly.pdbx_seq_one_letter_code
_entity_poly.pdbx_strand_id
1 'polypeptide(L)'
;MMMRVRRQLEAVPANVSATTNKPRGATSAESPVELKTSISYLQITFATILLLTILPLYPYSHSNLIYYTLIKMGWLPWSSDDSTKASDGGRIAPDRSSREKCWEGRDLFFSCLDKSNIIDSIKEDKEARRQCGKELAQFEGSCAKAWVKYFKEKRVMEYNRDKTIERIKKEDAAKVADLKAQGWTPR
;
A
#
# COMPACT_ATOMS: atom_id res chain seq x y z
N MET A 1 -8.53 -32.57 -15.65
CA MET A 1 -8.59 -31.43 -16.60
C MET A 1 -8.34 -30.16 -15.79
N MET A 2 -7.09 -29.87 -15.42
CA MET A 2 -6.17 -28.94 -16.09
C MET A 2 -6.79 -27.58 -16.38
N MET A 3 -6.44 -26.54 -15.60
CA MET A 3 -6.18 -25.18 -16.14
C MET A 3 -5.15 -24.45 -15.26
N ARG A 4 -3.87 -24.76 -15.48
CA ARG A 4 -2.82 -23.72 -15.48
C ARG A 4 -2.96 -22.98 -16.80
N VAL A 5 -3.16 -21.66 -16.80
CA VAL A 5 -2.82 -20.86 -17.98
C VAL A 5 -2.14 -19.56 -17.54
N ARG A 6 -0.84 -19.51 -17.83
CA ARG A 6 0.01 -18.32 -17.96
C ARG A 6 -0.71 -17.25 -18.78
N ARG A 7 -0.59 -15.99 -18.39
CA ARG A 7 -0.94 -14.86 -19.27
C ARG A 7 0.27 -13.95 -19.42
N GLN A 8 1.09 -14.25 -20.43
CA GLN A 8 1.90 -13.26 -21.13
C GLN A 8 1.13 -12.88 -22.40
N LEU A 9 1.02 -11.56 -22.62
CA LEU A 9 1.02 -10.81 -23.88
C LEU A 9 0.63 -11.56 -25.18
N GLU A 10 -0.41 -11.09 -25.88
CA GLU A 10 -0.27 -10.37 -27.16
C GLU A 10 -1.62 -10.02 -27.82
N ALA A 11 -1.59 -8.88 -28.53
CA ALA A 11 -2.34 -8.51 -29.73
C ALA A 11 -3.80 -7.98 -29.65
N VAL A 12 -3.91 -6.75 -30.17
CA VAL A 12 -5.09 -5.95 -30.58
C VAL A 12 -5.47 -6.31 -32.03
N PRO A 13 -6.74 -6.20 -32.43
CA PRO A 13 -7.14 -5.21 -33.46
C PRO A 13 -8.52 -4.58 -33.11
N ALA A 14 -9.09 -3.55 -33.72
CA ALA A 14 -8.69 -2.38 -34.52
C ALA A 14 -10.00 -1.60 -34.77
N ASN A 15 -9.91 -0.29 -34.99
CA ASN A 15 -10.85 0.57 -35.73
C ASN A 15 -12.07 1.19 -35.00
N VAL A 16 -12.04 2.53 -34.78
CA VAL A 16 -12.91 3.50 -35.49
C VAL A 16 -12.17 4.85 -35.56
N SER A 17 -12.01 5.33 -36.80
CA SER A 17 -11.44 6.62 -37.21
C SER A 17 -12.33 7.83 -36.91
N ALA A 18 -11.73 8.98 -36.63
CA ALA A 18 -12.22 10.27 -37.14
C ALA A 18 -11.08 11.31 -37.18
N THR A 19 -10.98 11.94 -38.34
CA THR A 19 -9.99 12.88 -38.86
C THR A 19 -10.20 14.31 -38.37
N THR A 20 -9.12 15.10 -38.20
CA THR A 20 -9.00 16.46 -38.79
C THR A 20 -7.54 16.94 -38.78
N ASN A 21 -7.13 17.47 -39.95
CA ASN A 21 -5.87 18.15 -40.29
C ASN A 21 -5.57 19.41 -39.46
N LYS A 22 -4.29 19.80 -39.32
CA LYS A 22 -3.61 21.01 -39.92
C LYS A 22 -2.28 21.35 -39.18
N PRO A 23 -1.40 22.28 -39.63
CA PRO A 23 0.00 21.97 -39.93
C PRO A 23 1.05 22.76 -39.12
N ARG A 24 2.33 22.45 -39.40
CA ARG A 24 3.56 23.14 -38.99
C ARG A 24 3.57 24.63 -39.34
N GLY A 25 4.08 25.46 -38.43
CA GLY A 25 4.52 26.83 -38.70
C GLY A 25 5.09 27.47 -37.43
N ALA A 26 6.38 27.79 -37.48
CA ALA A 26 7.21 28.30 -36.39
C ALA A 26 6.96 29.77 -36.06
N THR A 27 7.17 30.20 -34.82
CA THR A 27 7.80 31.49 -34.48
C THR A 27 8.41 31.47 -33.06
N SER A 28 9.68 31.85 -33.04
CA SER A 28 10.55 32.44 -32.02
C SER A 28 10.04 32.79 -30.61
N ALA A 29 10.97 32.57 -29.66
CA ALA A 29 11.39 33.46 -28.57
C ALA A 29 10.35 33.95 -27.54
N GLU A 30 10.50 33.52 -26.29
CA GLU A 30 11.07 34.33 -25.19
C GLU A 30 11.06 33.48 -23.90
N SER A 31 12.17 33.46 -23.17
CA SER A 31 12.38 32.70 -21.92
C SER A 31 11.85 33.43 -20.67
N PRO A 32 11.05 32.80 -19.79
CA PRO A 32 10.71 33.36 -18.47
C PRO A 32 11.32 32.52 -17.34
N VAL A 33 12.65 32.41 -17.28
CA VAL A 33 13.34 31.64 -16.21
C VAL A 33 13.83 32.53 -15.07
N GLU A 34 13.90 33.86 -15.25
CA GLU A 34 14.61 34.75 -14.32
C GLU A 34 13.82 35.25 -13.10
N LEU A 35 12.49 35.06 -13.01
CA LEU A 35 11.70 35.65 -11.90
C LEU A 35 11.34 34.67 -10.76
N LYS A 36 11.45 33.35 -10.97
CA LYS A 36 11.09 32.33 -9.95
C LYS A 36 12.24 31.98 -9.00
N THR A 37 13.47 32.23 -9.42
CA THR A 37 14.68 32.03 -8.61
C THR A 37 14.71 33.04 -7.46
N SER A 38 14.39 34.31 -7.67
CA SER A 38 14.50 35.37 -6.67
C SER A 38 13.59 35.17 -5.45
N ILE A 39 12.34 34.71 -5.66
CA ILE A 39 11.37 34.46 -4.57
C ILE A 39 11.79 33.24 -3.73
N SER A 40 12.32 32.21 -4.39
CA SER A 40 12.82 31.00 -3.71
C SER A 40 14.05 31.33 -2.86
N TYR A 41 14.99 32.12 -3.39
CA TYR A 41 16.16 32.57 -2.64
C TYR A 41 15.79 33.45 -1.44
N LEU A 42 14.80 34.34 -1.55
CA LEU A 42 14.35 35.19 -0.43
C LEU A 42 13.69 34.38 0.71
N GLN A 43 12.92 33.34 0.38
CA GLN A 43 12.29 32.46 1.37
C GLN A 43 13.33 31.58 2.09
N ILE A 44 14.33 31.09 1.34
CA ILE A 44 15.42 30.28 1.89
C ILE A 44 16.32 31.12 2.80
N THR A 45 16.63 32.37 2.43
CA THR A 45 17.43 33.27 3.29
C THR A 45 16.67 33.67 4.55
N PHE A 46 15.36 33.94 4.48
CA PHE A 46 14.56 34.25 5.66
C PHE A 46 14.47 33.06 6.64
N ALA A 47 14.27 31.85 6.14
CA ALA A 47 14.21 30.64 6.95
C ALA A 47 15.55 30.29 7.62
N THR A 48 16.67 30.50 6.91
CA THR A 48 18.02 30.26 7.45
C THR A 48 18.44 31.30 8.49
N ILE A 49 18.12 32.58 8.28
CA ILE A 49 18.34 33.64 9.27
C ILE A 49 17.49 33.41 10.52
N LEU A 50 16.23 32.99 10.36
CA LEU A 50 15.34 32.64 11.49
C LEU A 50 15.88 31.43 12.27
N LEU A 51 16.41 30.41 11.59
CA LEU A 51 17.03 29.26 12.27
C LEU A 51 18.28 29.67 13.06
N LEU A 52 19.20 30.43 12.45
CA LEU A 52 20.47 30.82 13.06
C LEU A 52 20.32 31.80 14.23
N THR A 53 19.25 32.61 14.23
CA THR A 53 18.95 33.55 15.33
C THR A 53 18.18 32.92 16.49
N ILE A 54 17.47 31.80 16.27
CA ILE A 54 16.75 31.06 17.33
C ILE A 54 17.65 30.01 18.02
N LEU A 55 18.72 29.55 17.37
CA LEU A 55 19.65 28.53 17.92
C LEU A 55 20.51 28.93 19.15
N PRO A 56 20.83 30.20 19.48
CA PRO A 56 21.74 30.49 20.59
C PRO A 56 21.05 30.54 21.97
N LEU A 57 19.74 30.25 22.07
CA LEU A 57 19.02 30.21 23.36
C LEU A 57 18.62 28.81 23.82
N TYR A 58 18.96 27.75 23.07
CA TYR A 58 18.84 26.39 23.58
C TYR A 58 20.16 25.99 24.25
N PRO A 59 20.19 25.79 25.58
CA PRO A 59 21.40 25.36 26.26
C PRO A 59 21.80 23.98 25.73
N TYR A 60 22.87 23.97 24.95
CA TYR A 60 23.65 22.78 24.63
C TYR A 60 24.24 22.25 25.94
N SER A 61 23.52 21.35 26.59
CA SER A 61 24.09 20.47 27.60
C SER A 61 23.67 19.04 27.31
N HIS A 62 24.70 18.24 27.05
CA HIS A 62 24.72 16.78 27.05
C HIS A 62 23.78 16.08 26.05
N SER A 63 24.32 15.63 24.90
CA SER A 63 23.90 14.36 24.23
C SER A 63 24.68 13.96 22.95
N ASN A 64 25.66 14.72 22.45
CA ASN A 64 26.33 14.33 21.18
C ASN A 64 27.36 13.18 21.30
N LEU A 65 27.88 12.89 22.49
CA LEU A 65 28.74 11.71 22.72
C LEU A 65 27.97 10.41 22.94
N ILE A 66 26.66 10.50 23.23
CA ILE A 66 25.78 9.33 23.40
C ILE A 66 25.30 8.84 22.03
N TYR A 67 25.07 9.74 21.07
CA TYR A 67 24.62 9.36 19.72
C TYR A 67 25.67 8.60 18.90
N TYR A 68 26.96 8.96 19.00
CA TYR A 68 28.03 8.27 18.27
C TYR A 68 28.54 6.99 18.96
N THR A 69 28.30 6.81 20.27
CA THR A 69 28.61 5.56 20.98
C THR A 69 27.47 4.53 20.93
N LEU A 70 26.22 4.97 20.72
CA LEU A 70 25.05 4.10 20.49
C LEU A 70 24.97 3.49 19.08
N ILE A 71 25.68 4.02 18.09
CA ILE A 71 25.78 3.38 16.77
C ILE A 71 26.73 2.18 16.80
N LYS A 72 27.69 2.14 17.74
CA LYS A 72 28.59 0.98 17.95
C LYS A 72 28.04 -0.06 18.94
N MET A 73 26.98 0.27 19.67
CA MET A 73 26.35 -0.61 20.67
C MET A 73 24.85 -0.77 20.37
N GLY A 74 24.52 -1.50 19.30
CA GLY A 74 23.30 -2.30 19.14
C GLY A 74 21.96 -1.76 19.68
N TRP A 75 21.49 -0.60 19.22
CA TRP A 75 20.19 -0.02 19.63
C TRP A 75 19.19 0.17 18.45
N LEU A 76 19.07 -0.79 17.53
CA LEU A 76 17.89 -0.89 16.66
C LEU A 76 16.93 -1.94 17.24
N PRO A 77 15.77 -1.56 17.83
CA PRO A 77 14.81 -2.52 18.37
C PRO A 77 13.89 -3.03 17.25
N TRP A 78 14.47 -3.61 16.21
CA TRP A 78 13.78 -4.57 15.35
C TRP A 78 14.45 -5.92 15.58
N SER A 79 14.18 -6.51 16.74
CA SER A 79 14.48 -7.91 17.00
C SER A 79 13.17 -8.58 17.37
N SER A 80 12.45 -9.04 16.35
CA SER A 80 11.38 -10.01 16.54
C SER A 80 12.04 -11.37 16.66
N ASP A 81 11.97 -11.90 17.87
CA ASP A 81 12.30 -13.29 18.21
C ASP A 81 11.47 -14.23 17.32
N ASP A 82 12.13 -14.99 16.45
CA ASP A 82 11.50 -16.09 15.72
C ASP A 82 12.42 -17.32 15.82
N SER A 83 11.90 -18.32 16.54
CA SER A 83 12.51 -19.59 16.94
C SER A 83 12.92 -20.54 15.79
N THR A 84 13.20 -20.04 14.58
CA THR A 84 13.56 -20.86 13.42
C THR A 84 14.90 -20.41 12.81
N LYS A 85 16.00 -20.82 13.43
CA LYS A 85 17.38 -20.62 12.91
C LYS A 85 17.84 -21.85 12.13
N ALA A 86 18.28 -21.66 10.88
CA ALA A 86 18.91 -22.69 10.08
C ALA A 86 20.34 -22.94 10.58
N SER A 87 20.94 -24.08 10.25
CA SER A 87 22.32 -24.42 10.65
C SER A 87 23.38 -23.47 10.11
N ASP A 88 23.03 -22.58 9.18
CA ASP A 88 23.87 -21.54 8.57
C ASP A 88 23.66 -20.14 9.17
N GLY A 89 22.82 -20.01 10.22
CA GLY A 89 22.56 -18.73 10.89
C GLY A 89 21.58 -17.80 10.16
N GLY A 90 20.97 -18.24 9.06
CA GLY A 90 19.85 -17.56 8.41
C GLY A 90 18.50 -17.85 9.09
N ARG A 91 17.56 -16.91 9.03
CA ARG A 91 16.15 -17.16 9.36
C ARG A 91 15.62 -18.23 8.41
N ILE A 92 15.09 -19.34 8.92
CA ILE A 92 14.54 -20.41 8.09
C ILE A 92 13.34 -19.85 7.35
N ALA A 93 13.51 -19.58 6.07
CA ALA A 93 12.37 -19.32 5.22
C ALA A 93 11.51 -20.60 5.20
N PRO A 94 10.20 -20.53 5.54
CA PRO A 94 9.33 -21.68 5.36
C PRO A 94 9.43 -22.13 3.89
N ASP A 95 9.69 -23.41 3.70
CA ASP A 95 9.98 -24.03 2.40
C ASP A 95 8.88 -23.66 1.39
N ARG A 96 9.25 -23.53 0.11
CA ARG A 96 8.33 -23.08 -0.95
C ARG A 96 7.08 -23.96 -1.03
N SER A 97 7.24 -25.27 -0.82
CA SER A 97 6.14 -26.25 -0.81
C SER A 97 5.19 -26.05 0.38
N SER A 98 5.70 -25.65 1.54
CA SER A 98 4.89 -25.36 2.74
C SER A 98 4.01 -24.13 2.56
N ARG A 99 4.52 -23.12 1.83
CA ARG A 99 3.76 -21.90 1.52
C ARG A 99 2.62 -22.16 0.53
N GLU A 100 2.86 -23.01 -0.46
CA GLU A 100 1.83 -23.45 -1.41
C GLU A 100 0.67 -24.13 -0.67
N LYS A 101 0.98 -25.06 0.25
CA LYS A 101 -0.03 -25.71 1.11
C LYS A 101 -0.80 -24.72 2.00
N CYS A 102 -0.13 -23.71 2.57
CA CYS A 102 -0.81 -22.65 3.32
C CYS A 102 -1.80 -21.87 2.44
N TRP A 103 -1.42 -21.53 1.20
CA TRP A 103 -2.30 -20.80 0.28
C TRP A 103 -3.51 -21.65 -0.14
N GLU A 104 -3.30 -22.95 -0.38
CA GLU A 104 -4.41 -23.88 -0.64
C GLU A 104 -5.38 -23.97 0.54
N GLY A 105 -4.87 -24.14 1.76
CA GLY A 105 -5.70 -24.16 2.98
C GLY A 105 -6.46 -22.85 3.20
N ARG A 106 -5.82 -21.70 2.93
CA ARG A 106 -6.45 -20.38 2.98
C ARG A 106 -7.60 -20.26 2.00
N ASP A 107 -7.38 -20.65 0.75
CA ASP A 107 -8.36 -20.46 -0.32
C ASP A 107 -9.58 -21.37 -0.13
N LEU A 108 -9.39 -22.57 0.42
CA LEU A 108 -10.49 -23.46 0.83
C LEU A 108 -11.33 -22.84 1.96
N PHE A 109 -10.67 -22.31 2.99
CA PHE A 109 -11.35 -21.64 4.10
C PHE A 109 -12.15 -20.43 3.61
N PHE A 110 -11.55 -19.57 2.80
CA PHE A 110 -12.22 -18.39 2.24
C PHE A 110 -13.35 -18.74 1.27
N SER A 111 -13.21 -19.79 0.47
CA SER A 111 -14.31 -20.29 -0.37
C SER A 111 -15.50 -20.75 0.46
N CYS A 112 -15.26 -21.38 1.61
CA CYS A 112 -16.34 -21.73 2.54
C CYS A 112 -17.00 -20.48 3.14
N LEU A 113 -16.20 -19.51 3.58
CA LEU A 113 -16.72 -18.23 4.09
C LEU A 113 -17.59 -17.50 3.06
N ASP A 114 -17.18 -17.47 1.79
CA ASP A 114 -17.93 -16.86 0.70
C ASP A 114 -19.30 -17.54 0.49
N LYS A 115 -19.35 -18.87 0.57
CA LYS A 115 -20.61 -19.64 0.48
C LYS A 115 -21.56 -19.34 1.65
N SER A 116 -20.99 -19.12 2.84
CA SER A 116 -21.73 -18.77 4.06
C SER A 116 -22.09 -17.28 4.18
N ASN A 117 -21.65 -16.44 3.25
CA ASN A 117 -21.75 -14.97 3.32
C ASN A 117 -21.10 -14.34 4.57
N ILE A 118 -20.03 -14.96 5.10
CA ILE A 118 -19.27 -14.44 6.24
C ILE A 118 -18.07 -13.64 5.71
N ILE A 119 -18.09 -12.32 5.96
CA ILE A 119 -16.97 -11.43 5.57
C ILE A 119 -15.90 -11.40 6.65
N ASP A 120 -16.30 -11.15 7.90
CA ASP A 120 -15.40 -11.00 9.05
C ASP A 120 -15.39 -12.26 9.92
N SER A 121 -14.46 -13.16 9.61
CA SER A 121 -14.25 -14.38 10.40
C SER A 121 -13.57 -14.13 11.75
N ILE A 122 -13.14 -12.90 12.06
CA ILE A 122 -12.52 -12.55 13.36
C ILE A 122 -13.62 -12.22 14.36
N LYS A 123 -14.60 -11.41 13.95
CA LYS A 123 -15.77 -11.10 14.79
C LYS A 123 -16.70 -12.30 14.91
N GLU A 124 -16.99 -12.95 13.79
CA GLU A 124 -17.91 -14.10 13.71
C GLU A 124 -17.17 -15.44 13.77
N ASP A 125 -16.15 -15.57 14.62
CA ASP A 125 -15.32 -16.78 14.71
C ASP A 125 -16.15 -18.02 15.10
N LYS A 126 -17.17 -17.86 15.96
CA LYS A 126 -18.09 -18.95 16.34
C LYS A 126 -18.87 -19.49 15.15
N GLU A 127 -19.40 -18.60 14.32
CA GLU A 127 -20.18 -18.97 13.14
C GLU A 127 -19.29 -19.54 12.04
N ALA A 128 -18.10 -18.94 11.84
CA ALA A 128 -17.09 -19.45 10.93
C ALA A 128 -16.61 -20.86 11.34
N ARG A 129 -16.44 -21.15 12.63
CA ARG A 129 -16.12 -22.50 13.12
C ARG A 129 -17.27 -23.48 12.94
N ARG A 130 -18.51 -23.03 13.11
CA ARG A 130 -19.71 -23.86 12.94
C ARG A 130 -19.90 -24.31 11.50
N GLN A 131 -19.72 -23.39 10.54
CA GLN A 131 -19.94 -23.67 9.12
C GLN A 131 -18.69 -24.21 8.40
N CYS A 132 -17.51 -23.67 8.73
CA CYS A 132 -16.25 -23.90 8.01
C CYS A 132 -15.15 -24.47 8.91
N GLY A 133 -15.51 -25.17 9.98
CA GLY A 133 -14.56 -25.68 10.98
C GLY A 133 -13.53 -26.65 10.41
N LYS A 134 -13.90 -27.44 9.39
CA LYS A 134 -12.99 -28.40 8.74
C LYS A 134 -11.90 -27.68 7.95
N GLU A 135 -12.29 -26.73 7.12
CA GLU A 135 -11.39 -25.93 6.29
C GLU A 135 -10.54 -25.00 7.17
N LEU A 136 -11.12 -24.49 8.27
CA LEU A 136 -10.39 -23.69 9.26
C LEU A 136 -9.28 -24.51 9.93
N ALA A 137 -9.55 -25.76 10.33
CA ALA A 137 -8.55 -26.64 10.90
C ALA A 137 -7.42 -26.94 9.90
N GLN A 138 -7.75 -27.13 8.62
CA GLN A 138 -6.75 -27.29 7.56
C GLN A 138 -5.92 -26.01 7.36
N PHE A 139 -6.54 -24.84 7.41
CA PHE A 139 -5.86 -23.55 7.29
C PHE A 139 -4.91 -23.28 8.46
N GLU A 140 -5.37 -23.53 9.70
CA GLU A 140 -4.57 -23.36 10.91
C GLU A 140 -3.44 -24.42 11.04
N GLY A 141 -3.64 -25.62 10.48
CA GLY A 141 -2.64 -26.69 10.49
C GLY A 141 -1.58 -26.58 9.37
N SER A 142 -1.94 -25.99 8.22
CA SER A 142 -1.02 -25.84 7.08
C SER A 142 -0.23 -24.52 7.08
N CYS A 143 -0.67 -23.53 7.86
CA CYS A 143 -0.09 -22.20 7.87
C CYS A 143 0.40 -21.76 9.25
N ALA A 144 1.44 -20.93 9.29
CA ALA A 144 1.90 -20.35 10.54
C ALA A 144 0.85 -19.38 11.12
N LYS A 145 0.70 -19.38 12.46
CA LYS A 145 -0.35 -18.61 13.17
C LYS A 145 -0.34 -17.11 12.82
N ALA A 146 0.85 -16.52 12.67
CA ALA A 146 0.99 -15.11 12.27
C ALA A 146 0.38 -14.83 10.89
N TRP A 147 0.56 -15.75 9.93
CA TRP A 147 -0.02 -15.65 8.59
C TRP A 147 -1.53 -15.84 8.61
N VAL A 148 -2.04 -16.80 9.40
CA VAL A 148 -3.49 -17.01 9.56
C VAL A 148 -4.16 -15.73 10.05
N LYS A 149 -3.62 -15.12 11.11
CA LYS A 149 -4.12 -13.85 11.65
C LYS A 149 -4.08 -12.75 10.59
N TYR A 150 -2.93 -12.56 9.95
CA TYR A 150 -2.76 -11.55 8.90
C TYR A 150 -3.78 -11.71 7.75
N PHE A 151 -4.00 -12.92 7.25
CA PHE A 151 -4.93 -13.16 6.15
C PHE A 151 -6.38 -12.88 6.55
N LYS A 152 -6.79 -13.26 7.77
CA LYS A 152 -8.14 -12.96 8.29
C LYS A 152 -8.34 -11.44 8.37
N GLU A 153 -7.36 -10.69 8.89
CA GLU A 153 -7.42 -9.23 9.00
C GLU A 153 -7.41 -8.56 7.62
N LYS A 154 -6.55 -9.04 6.71
CA LYS A 154 -6.43 -8.50 5.35
C LYS A 154 -7.76 -8.60 4.60
N ARG A 155 -8.50 -9.70 4.73
CA ARG A 155 -9.80 -9.88 4.08
C ARG A 155 -10.80 -8.80 4.49
N VAL A 156 -10.88 -8.49 5.78
CA VAL A 156 -11.76 -7.43 6.32
C VAL A 156 -11.31 -6.04 5.88
N MET A 157 -10.00 -5.79 5.90
CA MET A 157 -9.40 -4.53 5.48
C MET A 157 -9.68 -4.22 4.00
N GLU A 158 -9.46 -5.18 3.10
CA GLU A 158 -9.72 -4.98 1.66
C GLU A 158 -11.22 -4.78 1.41
N TYR A 159 -12.09 -5.54 2.07
CA TYR A 159 -13.54 -5.33 1.96
C TYR A 159 -13.96 -3.90 2.36
N ASN A 160 -13.46 -3.40 3.50
CA ASN A 160 -13.78 -2.05 3.96
C ASN A 160 -13.19 -0.98 3.05
N ARG A 161 -12.00 -1.21 2.50
CA ARG A 161 -11.36 -0.34 1.52
C ARG A 161 -12.21 -0.24 0.25
N ASP A 162 -12.67 -1.36 -0.28
CA ASP A 162 -13.50 -1.39 -1.49
C ASP A 162 -14.84 -0.68 -1.25
N LYS A 163 -15.49 -0.90 -0.10
CA LYS A 163 -16.70 -0.17 0.29
C LYS A 163 -16.49 1.34 0.40
N THR A 164 -15.32 1.74 0.91
CA THR A 164 -14.96 3.16 1.02
C THR A 164 -14.73 3.78 -0.36
N ILE A 165 -14.04 3.08 -1.26
CA ILE A 165 -13.83 3.51 -2.63
C ILE A 165 -15.17 3.62 -3.38
N GLU A 166 -16.07 2.66 -3.20
CA GLU A 166 -17.43 2.70 -3.77
C GLU A 166 -18.22 3.93 -3.29
N ARG A 167 -18.14 4.26 -1.99
CA ARG A 167 -18.79 5.44 -1.41
C ARG A 167 -18.21 6.73 -1.98
N ILE A 168 -16.89 6.87 -2.00
CA ILE A 168 -16.20 8.07 -2.53
C ILE A 168 -16.56 8.27 -4.00
N LYS A 169 -16.56 7.21 -4.82
CA LYS A 169 -16.97 7.31 -6.23
C LYS A 169 -18.40 7.84 -6.41
N LYS A 170 -19.34 7.44 -5.55
CA LYS A 170 -20.72 7.93 -5.59
C LYS A 170 -20.81 9.40 -5.16
N GLU A 171 -20.10 9.77 -4.10
CA GLU A 171 -20.02 11.16 -3.61
C GLU A 171 -19.38 12.08 -4.64
N ASP A 172 -18.28 11.64 -5.28
CA ASP A 172 -17.59 12.38 -6.33
C ASP A 172 -18.48 12.55 -7.57
N ALA A 173 -19.18 11.49 -7.99
CA ALA A 173 -20.13 11.59 -9.10
C ALA A 173 -21.28 12.57 -8.80
N ALA A 174 -21.82 12.57 -7.58
CA ALA A 174 -22.85 13.50 -7.14
C ALA A 174 -22.33 14.95 -7.11
N LYS A 175 -21.14 15.18 -6.57
CA LYS A 175 -20.50 16.50 -6.54
C LYS A 175 -20.20 17.02 -7.95
N VAL A 176 -19.72 16.17 -8.85
CA VAL A 176 -19.48 16.56 -10.25
C VAL A 176 -20.80 16.89 -10.96
N ALA A 177 -21.89 16.18 -10.67
CA ALA A 177 -23.21 16.50 -11.22
C ALA A 177 -23.73 17.85 -10.70
N ASP A 178 -23.58 18.12 -9.40
CA ASP A 178 -23.95 19.42 -8.79
C ASP A 178 -23.12 20.58 -9.37
N LEU A 179 -21.80 20.41 -9.47
CA LEU A 179 -20.92 21.39 -10.09
C LEU A 179 -21.31 21.67 -11.55
N LYS A 180 -21.64 20.63 -12.33
CA LYS A 180 -22.13 20.80 -13.70
C LYS A 180 -23.45 21.57 -13.76
N ALA A 181 -24.36 21.35 -12.81
CA ALA A 181 -25.59 22.13 -12.70
C ALA A 181 -25.32 23.61 -12.37
N GLN A 182 -24.26 23.90 -11.64
CA GLN A 182 -23.77 25.26 -11.35
C GLN A 182 -22.93 25.87 -12.49
N GLY A 183 -22.87 25.22 -13.66
CA GLY A 183 -22.17 25.74 -14.84
C GLY A 183 -20.66 25.44 -14.88
N TRP A 184 -20.14 24.56 -14.00
CA TRP A 184 -18.77 24.10 -14.08
C TRP A 184 -18.56 23.14 -15.27
N THR A 185 -17.52 23.38 -16.06
CA THR A 185 -17.07 22.49 -17.13
C THR A 185 -15.65 22.01 -16.85
N PRO A 186 -15.33 20.71 -17.05
CA PRO A 186 -13.94 20.25 -16.97
C PRO A 186 -13.10 21.00 -18.00
N ARG A 187 -11.93 21.47 -17.55
CA ARG A 187 -11.00 22.24 -18.37
C ARG A 187 -10.12 21.31 -19.20
#